data_AF-A0A4Q3UZ13-F1
#
_entry.id   AF-A0A4Q3UZ13-F1
#
_cell.length_a   1.000
_cell.length_b   1.000
_cell.length_c   1.000
_cell.angle_alpha   90.00
_cell.angle_beta   90.00
_cell.angle_gamma   90.00
#
_symmetry.space_group_name_H-M   'P 1'
#
loop_
_entity.id
_entity.type
_entity.pdbx_description
1 polymer ?
#
loop_
_entity_poly.entity_id
_entity_poly.type
_entity_poly.pdbx_seq_one_letter_code
_entity_poly.pdbx_strand_id
1 'polypeptide(L)'
;VVDAIAMGVDVPQALDRMYQRTPIQEVNFFNIVLNIQQKAGGNLSEALGNLSTVLRSRKLLREKIKALSSEAKASAMIIGSLPIIVMLLVYLTTPAYIMTLFTTDLGHLILLIAGVLMGMGIYIMRSMINFAI
;
A
#
# COMPACT_ATOMS: atom_id res chain seq x y z
N VAL A 1 -28.66 2.00 13.97
CA VAL A 1 -28.19 1.08 15.04
C VAL A 1 -28.71 1.57 16.38
N VAL A 2 -28.45 2.82 16.75
CA VAL A 2 -28.98 3.44 17.99
C VAL A 2 -30.50 3.39 18.05
N ASP A 3 -31.21 3.72 16.97
CA ASP A 3 -32.67 3.62 16.93
C ASP A 3 -33.19 2.17 17.06
N ALA A 4 -32.45 1.19 16.54
CA ALA A 4 -32.83 -0.22 16.67
C ALA A 4 -32.70 -0.70 18.12
N ILE A 5 -31.63 -0.26 18.81
CA ILE A 5 -31.43 -0.51 20.23
C ILE A 5 -32.54 0.17 21.06
N ALA A 6 -32.89 1.42 20.73
CA ALA A 6 -33.99 2.15 21.37
C ALA A 6 -35.37 1.48 21.15
N MET A 7 -35.54 0.76 20.04
CA MET A 7 -36.72 -0.03 19.70
C MET A 7 -36.71 -1.43 20.34
N GLY A 8 -35.78 -1.73 21.25
CA GLY A 8 -35.71 -3.00 21.99
C GLY A 8 -34.98 -4.13 21.27
N VAL A 9 -34.27 -3.87 20.17
CA VAL A 9 -33.41 -4.87 19.53
C VAL A 9 -32.15 -5.06 20.39
N ASP A 10 -31.79 -6.32 20.64
CA ASP A 10 -30.59 -6.66 21.40
C ASP A 10 -29.34 -6.09 20.71
N VAL A 11 -28.41 -5.56 21.50
CA VAL A 11 -27.22 -4.85 21.02
C VAL A 11 -26.36 -5.72 20.07
N PRO A 12 -26.13 -7.03 20.33
CA PRO A 12 -25.46 -7.93 19.40
C PRO A 12 -26.16 -8.01 18.03
N GLN A 13 -27.49 -8.09 18.00
CA GLN A 13 -28.26 -8.10 16.74
C GLN A 13 -28.20 -6.76 16.01
N ALA A 14 -28.22 -5.65 16.74
CA ALA A 14 -28.10 -4.32 16.15
C ALA A 14 -26.70 -4.08 15.54
N LEU A 15 -25.65 -4.61 16.17
CA LEU A 15 -24.27 -4.56 15.69
C LEU A 15 -24.03 -5.52 14.52
N ASP A 16 -24.67 -6.69 14.51
CA ASP A 16 -24.56 -7.62 13.39
C ASP A 16 -25.20 -7.04 12.11
N ARG A 17 -26.35 -6.35 12.26
CA ARG A 17 -26.94 -5.53 11.19
C ARG A 17 -26.01 -4.39 10.73
N MET A 18 -25.17 -3.85 11.62
CA MET A 18 -24.17 -2.85 11.26
C MET A 18 -23.04 -3.46 10.41
N TYR A 19 -22.59 -4.67 10.76
CA TYR A 19 -21.60 -5.41 9.95
C TYR A 19 -22.13 -5.77 8.56
N GLN A 20 -23.41 -6.15 8.45
CA GLN A 20 -24.03 -6.43 7.15
C GLN A 20 -24.09 -5.20 6.23
N ARG A 21 -24.21 -3.98 6.78
CA ARG A 21 -24.21 -2.73 5.98
C ARG A 21 -22.81 -2.22 5.68
N THR A 22 -21.86 -2.48 6.57
CA THR A 22 -20.47 -2.03 6.43
C THR A 22 -19.53 -3.18 6.77
N PRO A 23 -19.25 -4.08 5.81
CA PRO A 23 -18.47 -5.30 6.03
C PRO A 23 -16.96 -5.01 6.07
N ILE A 24 -16.54 -4.13 6.96
CA ILE A 24 -15.13 -3.81 7.22
C ILE A 24 -14.66 -4.52 8.49
N GLN A 25 -13.38 -4.90 8.55
CA GLN A 25 -12.82 -5.66 9.68
C GLN A 25 -12.96 -4.91 11.01
N GLU A 26 -12.88 -3.59 10.97
CA GLU A 26 -13.00 -2.70 12.12
C GLU A 26 -14.38 -2.81 12.79
N VAL A 27 -15.46 -2.96 12.00
CA VAL A 27 -16.83 -3.13 12.49
C VAL A 27 -17.00 -4.52 13.12
N ASN A 28 -16.41 -5.55 12.53
CA ASN A 28 -16.44 -6.91 13.10
C ASN A 28 -15.70 -6.95 14.45
N PHE A 29 -14.51 -6.32 14.51
CA PHE A 29 -13.71 -6.25 15.74
C PHE A 29 -14.44 -5.47 16.84
N PHE A 30 -15.11 -4.38 16.50
CA PHE A 30 -15.98 -3.63 17.41
C PHE A 30 -17.14 -4.48 17.94
N ASN A 31 -17.81 -5.25 17.07
CA ASN A 31 -18.90 -6.14 17.47
C ASN A 31 -18.44 -7.22 18.47
N ILE A 32 -17.28 -7.84 18.23
CA ILE A 32 -16.68 -8.84 19.11
C ILE A 32 -16.36 -8.24 20.49
N VAL A 33 -15.71 -7.08 20.53
CA VAL A 33 -15.34 -6.43 21.80
C VAL A 33 -16.58 -6.01 22.61
N LEU A 34 -17.62 -5.48 21.95
CA LEU A 34 -18.85 -5.09 22.63
C LEU A 34 -19.62 -6.31 23.18
N ASN A 35 -19.70 -7.40 22.39
CA ASN A 35 -20.36 -8.64 22.81
C ASN A 35 -19.67 -9.29 24.01
N ILE A 36 -18.33 -9.34 24.00
CA ILE A 36 -17.55 -9.91 25.11
C ILE A 36 -17.78 -9.11 26.39
N GLN A 37 -17.71 -7.78 26.31
CA GLN A 37 -17.87 -6.92 27.48
C GLN A 37 -19.31 -6.88 28.02
N GLN A 38 -20.33 -6.97 27.16
CA GLN A 38 -21.72 -7.12 27.62
C GLN A 38 -21.94 -8.41 28.40
N LYS A 39 -21.31 -9.52 28.00
CA LYS A 39 -21.41 -10.80 28.72
C LYS A 39 -20.55 -10.85 29.99
N ALA A 40 -19.39 -10.19 29.97
CA ALA A 40 -18.44 -10.19 31.08
C ALA A 40 -18.71 -9.11 32.15
N GLY A 41 -19.54 -8.09 31.84
CA GLY A 41 -19.90 -7.01 32.77
C GLY A 41 -18.74 -6.07 33.14
N GLY A 42 -17.64 -6.10 32.38
CA GLY A 42 -16.43 -5.29 32.62
C GLY A 42 -16.54 -3.84 32.15
N ASN A 43 -15.49 -3.06 32.40
CA ASN A 43 -15.43 -1.63 32.04
C ASN A 43 -15.43 -1.44 30.51
N LEU A 44 -16.61 -1.16 29.94
CA LEU A 44 -16.80 -0.93 28.51
C LEU A 44 -15.89 0.20 27.98
N SER A 45 -15.69 1.25 28.79
CA SER A 45 -14.85 2.40 28.43
C SER A 45 -13.39 2.02 28.21
N GLU A 46 -12.86 1.06 28.99
CA GLU A 46 -11.48 0.60 28.86
C GLU A 46 -11.29 -0.23 27.58
N ALA A 47 -12.22 -1.15 27.29
CA ALA A 47 -12.16 -1.97 26.09
C ALA A 47 -12.33 -1.13 24.81
N LEU A 48 -13.23 -0.14 24.82
CA LEU A 48 -13.39 0.82 23.74
C LEU A 48 -12.15 1.71 23.59
N GLY A 49 -11.53 2.12 24.69
CA GLY A 49 -10.26 2.85 24.69
C GLY A 49 -9.11 2.06 24.06
N ASN A 50 -8.99 0.78 24.39
CA ASN A 50 -8.02 -0.13 23.78
C ASN A 50 -8.28 -0.33 22.29
N LEU A 51 -9.54 -0.53 21.89
CA LEU A 51 -9.91 -0.66 20.48
C LEU A 51 -9.60 0.61 19.68
N SER A 52 -9.94 1.79 20.22
CA SER A 52 -9.60 3.07 19.62
C SER A 52 -8.10 3.23 19.41
N THR A 53 -7.30 2.82 20.40
CA THR A 53 -5.83 2.85 20.33
C THR A 53 -5.31 1.91 19.23
N VAL A 54 -5.85 0.69 19.13
CA VAL A 54 -5.47 -0.28 18.08
C VAL A 54 -5.84 0.23 16.68
N LEU A 55 -7.05 0.75 16.52
CA LEU A 55 -7.51 1.31 15.23
C LEU A 55 -6.65 2.49 14.80
N ARG A 56 -6.34 3.41 15.73
CA ARG A 56 -5.49 4.56 15.45
C ARG A 56 -4.07 4.13 15.10
N SER A 57 -3.53 3.13 15.80
CA SER A 57 -2.21 2.56 15.53
C SER A 57 -2.15 1.92 14.13
N ARG A 58 -3.19 1.18 13.73
CA ARG A 58 -3.30 0.62 12.37
C ARG A 58 -3.37 1.71 11.30
N LYS A 59 -4.15 2.78 11.53
CA LYS A 59 -4.23 3.92 10.61
C LYS A 59 -2.86 4.59 10.45
N LEU A 60 -2.18 4.87 11.56
CA LEU A 60 -0.83 5.46 11.55
C LEU A 60 0.18 4.57 10.82
N LEU A 61 0.10 3.24 11.00
CA LEU A 61 0.97 2.31 10.28
C LEU A 61 0.72 2.36 8.76
N ARG A 62 -0.54 2.37 8.31
CA ARG A 62 -0.88 2.53 6.89
C ARG A 62 -0.39 3.86 6.32
N GLU A 63 -0.57 4.95 7.05
CA GLU A 63 -0.08 6.27 6.64
C GLU A 63 1.45 6.30 6.59
N LYS A 64 2.14 5.67 7.55
CA LYS A 64 3.60 5.55 7.57
C LYS A 64 4.12 4.70 6.40
N ILE A 65 3.47 3.58 6.11
CA ILE A 65 3.78 2.74 4.94
C ILE A 65 3.63 3.56 3.67
N LYS A 66 2.52 4.28 3.51
CA LYS A 66 2.28 5.14 2.34
C LYS A 66 3.36 6.24 2.19
N ALA A 67 3.76 6.87 3.29
CA ALA A 67 4.81 7.89 3.28
C ALA A 67 6.17 7.30 2.86
N LEU A 68 6.58 6.18 3.48
CA LEU A 68 7.84 5.49 3.16
C LEU A 68 7.85 4.97 1.72
N SER A 69 6.73 4.42 1.23
CA SER A 69 6.60 3.98 -0.16
C SER A 69 6.68 5.16 -1.15
N SER A 70 6.24 6.35 -0.77
CA SER A 70 6.35 7.55 -1.61
C SER A 70 7.80 8.00 -1.78
N GLU A 71 8.60 7.97 -0.73
CA GLU A 71 10.04 8.27 -0.78
C GLU A 71 10.79 7.24 -1.63
N ALA A 72 10.53 5.96 -1.39
CA ALA A 72 11.11 4.86 -2.18
C ALA A 72 10.74 4.99 -3.68
N LYS A 73 9.49 5.35 -3.99
CA LYS A 73 9.04 5.57 -5.36
C LYS A 73 9.75 6.76 -6.03
N ALA A 74 9.95 7.86 -5.32
CA ALA A 74 10.64 9.03 -5.86
C ALA A 74 12.12 8.71 -6.17
N SER A 75 12.83 8.12 -5.22
CA SER A 75 14.23 7.71 -5.41
C SER A 75 14.38 6.71 -6.56
N ALA A 76 13.44 5.77 -6.68
CA ALA A 76 13.51 4.76 -7.72
C ALA A 76 13.10 5.30 -9.10
N MET A 77 12.24 6.33 -9.18
CA MET A 77 12.02 7.10 -10.42
C MET A 77 13.27 7.88 -10.86
N ILE A 78 14.03 8.44 -9.92
CA ILE A 78 15.29 9.13 -10.21
C ILE A 78 16.30 8.12 -10.78
N ILE A 79 16.53 7.00 -10.09
CA ILE A 79 17.46 5.95 -10.54
C ILE A 79 17.00 5.33 -11.87
N GLY A 80 15.70 5.10 -12.05
CA GLY A 80 15.12 4.56 -13.27
C GLY A 80 15.23 5.50 -14.48
N SER A 81 15.27 6.83 -14.26
CA SER A 81 15.44 7.79 -15.36
C SER A 81 16.90 8.02 -15.75
N LEU A 82 17.85 7.70 -14.87
CA LEU A 82 19.29 7.92 -15.09
C LEU A 82 19.80 7.31 -16.41
N PRO A 83 19.51 6.03 -16.74
CA PRO A 83 20.04 5.42 -17.96
C PRO A 83 19.46 6.03 -19.23
N ILE A 84 18.20 6.49 -19.20
CA ILE A 84 17.57 7.21 -20.32
C ILE A 84 18.27 8.55 -20.54
N ILE A 85 18.52 9.30 -19.47
CA ILE A 85 19.20 10.61 -19.54
C ILE A 85 20.64 10.45 -20.04
N VAL A 86 21.38 9.46 -19.52
CA VAL A 86 22.75 9.18 -19.94
C VAL A 86 22.79 8.78 -21.41
N MET A 87 21.88 7.90 -21.85
CA MET A 87 21.76 7.51 -23.25
C MET A 87 21.52 8.72 -24.17
N LEU A 88 20.63 9.63 -23.78
CA LEU A 88 20.31 10.83 -24.54
C LEU A 88 21.48 11.83 -24.59
N LEU A 89 22.20 12.00 -23.47
CA LEU A 89 23.39 12.86 -23.40
C LEU A 89 24.54 12.33 -24.26
N VAL A 90 24.81 11.01 -24.21
CA VAL A 90 25.85 10.39 -25.04
C VAL A 90 25.50 10.50 -26.52
N TYR A 91 24.21 10.39 -26.87
CA TYR A 91 23.75 10.57 -28.25
C TYR A 91 24.04 11.99 -28.77
N LEU A 92 23.83 13.02 -27.94
CA LEU A 92 24.08 14.42 -28.32
C LEU A 92 25.57 14.79 -28.34
N THR A 93 26.37 14.23 -27.43
CA THR A 93 27.80 14.59 -27.30
C THR A 93 28.70 13.77 -28.22
N THR A 94 28.44 12.47 -28.36
CA THR A 94 29.27 11.51 -29.12
C THR A 94 28.40 10.52 -29.91
N PRO A 95 27.69 10.98 -30.96
CA PRO A 95 26.77 10.14 -31.74
C PRO A 95 27.46 8.94 -32.40
N ALA A 96 28.74 9.08 -32.76
CA ALA A 96 29.52 7.98 -33.33
C ALA A 96 29.70 6.80 -32.35
N TYR A 97 29.77 7.06 -31.04
CA TYR A 97 29.96 6.03 -30.00
C TYR A 97 28.65 5.29 -29.68
N ILE A 98 27.52 6.00 -29.65
CA ILE A 98 26.22 5.35 -29.47
C ILE A 98 25.78 4.61 -30.74
N MET A 99 26.11 5.10 -31.95
CA MET A 99 25.79 4.38 -33.18
C MET A 99 26.43 2.99 -33.22
N THR A 100 27.66 2.80 -32.71
CA THR A 100 28.27 1.46 -32.57
C THR A 100 27.44 0.50 -31.71
N LEU A 101 26.67 1.02 -30.74
CA LEU A 101 25.75 0.21 -29.95
C LEU A 101 24.53 -0.27 -30.77
N PHE A 102 24.15 0.47 -31.82
CA PHE A 102 23.04 0.17 -32.71
C PHE A 102 23.45 -0.51 -34.03
N THR A 103 24.72 -0.50 -34.41
CA THR A 103 25.19 -1.12 -35.67
C THR A 103 25.88 -2.47 -35.47
N THR A 104 26.33 -2.77 -34.25
CA THR A 104 27.05 -4.02 -33.95
C THR A 104 26.12 -5.03 -33.26
N ASP A 105 26.24 -6.32 -33.59
CA ASP A 105 25.43 -7.40 -33.00
C ASP A 105 25.58 -7.48 -31.46
N LEU A 106 26.79 -7.23 -30.95
CA LEU A 106 27.06 -7.14 -29.51
C LEU A 106 26.33 -5.98 -28.83
N GLY A 107 26.14 -4.86 -29.53
CA GLY A 107 25.45 -3.69 -28.99
C GLY A 107 23.95 -3.92 -28.81
N HIS A 108 23.32 -4.63 -29.75
CA HIS A 108 21.92 -5.04 -29.64
C HIS A 108 21.69 -5.98 -28.45
N LEU A 109 22.62 -6.93 -28.22
CA LEU A 109 22.53 -7.86 -27.10
C LEU A 109 22.63 -7.14 -25.75
N ILE A 110 23.53 -6.16 -25.63
CA ILE A 110 23.68 -5.32 -24.43
C ILE A 110 22.43 -4.46 -24.20
N LEU A 111 21.87 -3.85 -25.26
CA LEU A 111 20.64 -3.07 -25.19
C LEU A 111 19.44 -3.93 -24.76
N LEU A 112 19.34 -5.16 -25.26
CA LEU A 112 18.27 -6.09 -24.89
C LEU A 112 18.39 -6.48 -23.41
N ILE A 113 19.59 -6.82 -22.94
CA ILE A 113 19.84 -7.11 -21.52
C ILE A 113 19.50 -5.90 -20.64
N ALA A 114 19.94 -4.69 -21.03
CA ALA A 114 19.65 -3.47 -20.31
C ALA A 114 18.14 -3.18 -20.24
N GLY A 115 17.41 -3.37 -21.35
CA GLY A 115 15.96 -3.23 -21.41
C GLY A 115 15.23 -4.22 -20.51
N VAL A 116 15.65 -5.48 -20.49
CA VAL A 116 15.09 -6.52 -19.61
C VAL A 116 15.35 -6.19 -18.14
N LEU A 117 16.57 -5.79 -17.78
CA LEU A 117 16.94 -5.36 -16.43
C LEU A 117 16.10 -4.14 -15.98
N MET A 118 15.91 -3.17 -16.86
CA MET A 118 15.05 -2.01 -16.60
C MET A 118 13.59 -2.42 -16.39
N GLY A 119 13.06 -3.25 -17.27
CA GLY A 119 11.69 -3.75 -17.18
C GLY A 119 11.45 -4.52 -15.88
N MET A 120 12.39 -5.37 -15.49
CA MET A 120 12.35 -6.11 -14.23
C MET A 120 12.42 -5.16 -13.03
N GLY A 121 13.29 -4.14 -13.07
CA GLY A 121 13.36 -3.12 -12.04
C GLY A 121 12.04 -2.36 -11.88
N ILE A 122 11.43 -1.92 -12.98
CA ILE A 122 10.12 -1.25 -12.98
C ILE A 122 9.02 -2.17 -12.45
N TYR A 123 9.04 -3.45 -12.81
CA TYR A 123 8.09 -4.43 -12.33
C TYR A 123 8.17 -4.62 -10.81
N ILE A 124 9.39 -4.79 -10.27
CA ILE A 124 9.62 -4.91 -8.83
C ILE A 124 9.15 -3.66 -8.09
N MET A 125 9.47 -2.46 -8.61
CA MET A 125 8.99 -1.20 -8.04
C MET A 125 7.46 -1.12 -8.00
N ARG A 126 6.79 -1.52 -9.08
CA ARG A 126 5.32 -1.58 -9.13
C ARG A 126 4.75 -2.56 -8.11
N SER A 127 5.38 -3.72 -7.96
CA SER A 127 4.99 -4.74 -7.00
C SER A 127 5.07 -4.22 -5.56
N MET A 128 6.18 -3.57 -5.18
CA MET A 128 6.34 -2.97 -3.84
C MET A 128 5.29 -1.91 -3.51
N ILE A 129 4.86 -1.11 -4.50
CA ILE A 129 3.82 -0.10 -4.32
C ILE A 129 2.45 -0.75 -4.14
N ASN A 130 2.13 -1.80 -4.90
CA ASN A 130 0.85 -2.50 -4.77
C ASN A 130 0.73 -3.28 -3.46
N PHE A 131 1.81 -3.83 -2.90
CA PHE A 131 1.78 -4.48 -1.58
C PHE A 131 1.55 -3.50 -0.41
N ALA A 132 1.87 -2.23 -0.61
CA ALA A 132 1.71 -1.18 0.40
C ALA A 132 0.29 -0.59 0.45
N ILE A 133 -0.55 -0.87 -0.55
CA ILE A 133 -1.93 -0.38 -0.69
C ILE A 133 -2.91 -1.48 -0.32
#